data_AF-A0A8X6QWG6-F1
#
_entry.id   AF-A0A8X6QWG6-F1
#
_cell.length_a   1.000
_cell.length_b   1.000
_cell.length_c   1.000
_cell.angle_alpha   90.00
_cell.angle_beta   90.00
_cell.angle_gamma   90.00
#
_symmetry.space_group_name_H-M   'P 1'
#
loop_
_entity.id
_entity.type
_entity.pdbx_description
1 polymer ?
#
loop_
_entity_poly.entity_id
_entity_poly.type
_entity_poly.pdbx_seq_one_letter_code
_entity_poly.pdbx_strand_id
1 'polypeptide(L)'
;MFCALMNLPQPPTRFASYNKILLNAVKLVSEGTMQKATLEAILENGSNDNIAVAVDGTWQKRGYSSLNGVVTVTSIDAGKVIEEEILSKYCMCSNKVSHIKDCERNSEGSSGSMAVEGASRIFQRSLTLHDARYVIYLGDGDSKSFAAIKKENIYGD
;
A
#
# COMPACT_ATOMS: atom_id res chain seq x y z
N MET A 1 13.84 -1.03 33.69
CA MET A 1 13.57 -0.12 34.83
C MET A 1 12.25 0.62 34.66
N PHE A 2 11.96 1.25 33.51
CA PHE A 2 10.68 1.94 33.25
C PHE A 2 9.43 1.04 33.37
N CYS A 3 9.39 -0.13 32.70
CA CYS A 3 8.20 -1.00 32.73
C CYS A 3 7.86 -1.48 34.16
N ALA A 4 8.86 -1.84 34.95
CA ALA A 4 8.67 -2.23 36.34
C ALA A 4 8.14 -1.07 37.22
N LEU A 5 8.61 0.17 36.98
CA LEU A 5 8.11 1.37 37.66
C LEU A 5 6.64 1.67 37.32
N MET A 6 6.24 1.41 36.08
CA MET A 6 4.89 1.67 35.58
C MET A 6 3.93 0.46 35.73
N ASN A 7 4.38 -0.62 36.39
CA ASN A 7 3.65 -1.88 36.49
C ASN A 7 3.20 -2.45 35.11
N LEU A 8 4.03 -2.23 34.08
CA LEU A 8 3.83 -2.74 32.73
C LEU A 8 4.56 -4.07 32.54
N PRO A 9 4.04 -4.98 31.70
CA PRO A 9 4.77 -6.18 31.32
C PRO A 9 6.13 -5.82 30.70
N GLN A 10 7.12 -6.68 30.91
CA GLN A 10 8.43 -6.50 30.27
C GLN A 10 8.25 -6.52 28.74
N PRO A 11 8.99 -5.69 27.99
CA PRO A 11 8.94 -5.72 26.54
C PRO A 11 9.27 -7.12 26.02
N PRO A 12 8.62 -7.59 24.94
CA PRO A 12 8.92 -8.90 24.37
C PRO A 12 10.40 -8.98 23.96
N THR A 13 11.13 -9.97 24.47
CA THR A 13 12.54 -10.18 24.15
C THR A 13 12.76 -10.63 22.70
N ARG A 14 11.71 -11.17 22.06
CA ARG A 14 11.73 -11.67 20.67
C ARG A 14 10.77 -10.91 19.75
N PHE A 15 10.61 -9.61 19.98
CA PHE A 15 9.69 -8.75 19.22
C PHE A 15 9.85 -8.88 17.70
N ALA A 16 11.10 -8.82 17.20
CA ALA A 16 11.39 -8.94 15.78
C ALA A 16 10.95 -10.29 15.19
N SER A 17 11.19 -11.39 15.91
CA SER A 17 10.81 -12.73 15.47
C SER A 17 9.30 -12.89 15.38
N TYR A 18 8.55 -12.42 16.38
CA TYR A 18 7.09 -12.49 16.36
C TYR A 18 6.48 -11.60 15.28
N ASN A 19 6.98 -10.37 15.11
CA ASN A 19 6.49 -9.50 14.05
C ASN A 19 6.74 -10.08 12.66
N LYS A 20 7.87 -10.75 12.44
CA LYS A 20 8.12 -11.43 11.16
C LYS A 20 7.11 -12.54 10.88
N ILE A 21 6.76 -13.33 11.91
CA ILE A 21 5.74 -14.39 11.77
C ILE A 21 4.36 -13.77 11.49
N LEU A 22 3.98 -12.75 12.25
CA LEU A 22 2.71 -12.04 12.07
C LEU A 22 2.62 -11.39 10.70
N LEU A 23 3.68 -10.72 10.24
CA LEU A 23 3.74 -10.08 8.93
C LEU A 23 3.51 -11.11 7.81
N ASN A 24 4.19 -12.25 7.87
CA ASN A 24 4.02 -13.29 6.85
C ASN A 24 2.59 -13.84 6.84
N ALA A 25 1.99 -14.07 8.02
CA ALA A 25 0.62 -14.57 8.12
C ALA A 25 -0.40 -13.54 7.62
N VAL A 26 -0.27 -12.28 8.02
CA VAL A 26 -1.16 -11.19 7.58
C VAL A 26 -1.04 -10.97 6.08
N LYS A 27 0.18 -10.95 5.54
CA LYS A 27 0.42 -10.78 4.10
C LYS A 27 -0.23 -11.89 3.26
N LEU A 28 -0.07 -13.14 3.67
CA LEU A 28 -0.69 -14.27 2.98
C LEU A 28 -2.21 -14.17 2.96
N VAL A 29 -2.80 -13.79 4.10
CA VAL A 29 -4.25 -13.63 4.20
C VAL A 29 -4.72 -12.42 3.40
N SER A 30 -4.04 -11.27 3.48
CA SER A 30 -4.43 -10.05 2.78
C SER A 30 -4.42 -10.27 1.26
N GLU A 31 -3.35 -10.82 0.70
CA GLU A 31 -3.23 -11.15 -0.73
C GLU A 31 -4.39 -12.05 -1.20
N GLY A 32 -4.66 -13.13 -0.46
CA GLY A 32 -5.75 -14.05 -0.80
C GLY A 32 -7.15 -13.42 -0.67
N THR A 33 -7.36 -12.55 0.31
CA THR A 33 -8.64 -11.84 0.47
C THR A 33 -8.86 -10.76 -0.57
N MET A 34 -7.80 -10.03 -0.94
CA MET A 34 -7.85 -8.99 -1.97
C MET A 34 -8.10 -9.60 -3.35
N GLN A 35 -7.46 -10.72 -3.69
CA GLN A 35 -7.76 -11.46 -4.92
C GLN A 35 -9.23 -11.87 -5.03
N LYS A 36 -9.81 -12.39 -3.94
CA LYS A 36 -11.24 -12.73 -3.91
C LYS A 36 -12.13 -11.49 -4.02
N ALA A 37 -11.77 -10.41 -3.34
CA ALA A 37 -12.50 -9.14 -3.43
C ALA A 37 -12.50 -8.59 -4.86
N THR A 38 -11.40 -8.72 -5.60
CA THR A 38 -11.33 -8.31 -7.01
C THR A 38 -12.25 -9.16 -7.89
N LEU A 39 -12.26 -10.49 -7.70
CA LEU A 39 -13.18 -11.36 -8.43
C LEU A 39 -14.65 -11.02 -8.14
N GLU A 40 -14.99 -10.76 -6.88
CA GLU A 40 -16.33 -10.32 -6.49
C GLU A 40 -16.69 -8.97 -7.13
N ALA A 41 -15.76 -8.01 -7.15
CA ALA A 41 -15.96 -6.72 -7.81
C ALA A 41 -16.23 -6.86 -9.32
N ILE A 42 -15.52 -7.75 -10.02
CA ILE A 42 -15.76 -8.03 -11.45
C ILE A 42 -17.16 -8.60 -11.65
N LEU A 43 -17.56 -9.56 -10.81
CA LEU A 43 -18.88 -10.20 -10.90
C LEU A 43 -20.01 -9.20 -10.63
N GLU A 44 -19.89 -8.36 -9.60
CA GLU A 44 -20.86 -7.33 -9.25
C GLU A 44 -20.94 -6.23 -10.32
N ASN A 45 -19.83 -5.95 -11.01
CA ASN A 45 -19.76 -5.07 -12.18
C ASN A 45 -20.21 -5.76 -13.50
N GLY A 46 -21.06 -6.78 -13.41
CA GLY A 46 -21.63 -7.45 -14.59
C GLY A 46 -20.61 -8.27 -15.40
N SER A 47 -19.59 -8.84 -14.75
CA SER A 47 -18.46 -9.54 -15.38
C SER A 47 -17.58 -8.66 -16.27
N ASN A 48 -17.51 -7.36 -15.97
CA ASN A 48 -16.62 -6.42 -16.63
C ASN A 48 -15.34 -6.23 -15.80
N ASP A 49 -14.19 -6.50 -16.42
CA ASP A 49 -12.85 -6.38 -15.84
C ASP A 49 -12.39 -4.91 -15.67
N ASN A 50 -13.14 -3.96 -16.23
CA ASN A 50 -12.95 -2.53 -16.05
C ASN A 50 -13.64 -2.04 -14.78
N ILE A 51 -12.88 -1.94 -13.69
CA ILE A 51 -13.37 -1.64 -12.35
C ILE A 51 -13.27 -0.14 -12.07
N ALA A 52 -14.32 0.39 -11.42
CA ALA A 52 -14.30 1.71 -10.82
C ALA A 52 -13.71 1.64 -9.41
N VAL A 53 -12.72 2.50 -9.12
CA VAL A 53 -11.95 2.41 -7.88
C VAL A 53 -11.86 3.74 -7.14
N ALA A 54 -11.90 3.65 -5.81
CA ALA A 54 -11.51 4.70 -4.89
C ALA A 54 -10.07 4.48 -4.41
N VAL A 55 -9.23 5.50 -4.53
CA VAL A 55 -7.82 5.47 -4.14
C VAL A 55 -7.60 6.43 -2.98
N ASP A 56 -7.11 5.88 -1.88
CA ASP A 56 -6.83 6.63 -0.65
C ASP A 56 -5.49 6.18 -0.05
N GLY A 57 -4.89 7.02 0.79
CA GLY A 57 -3.63 6.73 1.46
C GLY A 57 -3.58 7.23 2.90
N THR A 58 -2.94 6.45 3.75
CA THR A 58 -2.75 6.76 5.17
C THR A 58 -1.28 6.85 5.54
N TRP A 59 -0.97 7.74 6.49
CA TRP A 59 0.41 8.09 6.85
C TRP A 59 0.67 7.86 8.34
N GLN A 60 1.88 7.41 8.69
CA GLN A 60 2.26 7.15 10.08
C GLN A 60 2.15 8.38 10.98
N LYS A 61 2.38 9.58 10.44
CA LYS A 61 2.32 10.86 11.16
C LYS A 61 1.48 11.87 10.40
N ARG A 62 0.80 12.75 11.12
CA ARG A 62 0.09 13.89 10.53
C ARG A 62 1.11 14.89 9.95
N GLY A 63 0.75 15.50 8.82
CA GLY A 63 1.57 16.49 8.12
C GLY A 63 2.56 15.87 7.13
N TYR A 64 3.49 16.67 6.62
CA TYR A 64 4.35 16.31 5.48
C TYR A 64 5.62 15.53 5.87
N SER A 65 5.77 15.11 7.12
CA SER A 65 7.00 14.48 7.67
C SER A 65 6.91 12.96 7.88
N SER A 66 5.89 12.32 7.32
CA SER A 66 5.73 10.86 7.41
C SER A 66 6.84 10.12 6.66
N LEU A 67 7.34 9.07 7.31
CA LEU A 67 8.35 8.17 6.74
C LEU A 67 7.74 6.89 6.19
N ASN A 68 6.57 6.50 6.70
CA ASN A 68 5.85 5.31 6.28
C ASN A 68 4.43 5.69 5.85
N GLY A 69 3.92 4.95 4.89
CA GLY A 69 2.60 5.16 4.31
C GLY A 69 2.04 3.90 3.69
N VAL A 70 0.73 3.88 3.51
CA VAL A 70 0.02 2.84 2.77
C VAL A 70 -0.94 3.52 1.82
N VAL A 71 -0.94 3.10 0.56
CA VAL A 71 -1.96 3.46 -0.43
C VAL A 71 -2.85 2.25 -0.64
N THR A 72 -4.15 2.45 -0.69
CA THR A 72 -5.14 1.40 -0.90
C THR A 72 -6.06 1.75 -2.05
N VAL A 73 -6.50 0.71 -2.76
CA VAL A 73 -7.49 0.78 -3.82
C VAL A 73 -8.70 -0.03 -3.40
N THR A 74 -9.85 0.62 -3.39
CA THR A 74 -11.14 0.03 -3.01
C THR A 74 -12.04 0.00 -4.23
N SER A 75 -12.64 -1.15 -4.54
CA SER A 75 -13.67 -1.22 -5.57
C SER A 75 -14.89 -0.41 -5.13
N ILE A 76 -15.41 0.46 -6.01
CA ILE A 76 -16.59 1.27 -5.72
C ILE A 76 -17.83 0.37 -5.61
N ASP A 77 -17.97 -0.60 -6.52
CA ASP A 77 -19.15 -1.46 -6.57
C ASP A 77 -19.21 -2.42 -5.38
N ALA A 78 -18.09 -3.09 -5.09
CA ALA A 78 -18.03 -4.07 -4.00
C ALA A 78 -17.79 -3.45 -2.62
N GLY A 79 -17.32 -2.19 -2.56
CA GLY A 79 -16.96 -1.52 -1.30
C GLY A 79 -15.82 -2.20 -0.53
N LYS A 80 -14.98 -2.98 -1.21
CA LYS A 80 -13.88 -3.78 -0.63
C LYS A 80 -12.53 -3.31 -1.13
N VAL A 81 -11.54 -3.38 -0.25
CA VAL A 81 -10.13 -3.16 -0.62
C VAL A 81 -9.69 -4.31 -1.52
N ILE A 82 -9.26 -3.97 -2.72
CA ILE A 82 -8.82 -4.92 -3.75
C ILE A 82 -7.31 -4.90 -3.92
N GLU A 83 -6.63 -3.83 -3.50
CA GLU A 83 -5.18 -3.76 -3.55
C GLU A 83 -4.60 -2.74 -2.57
N GLU A 84 -3.35 -2.95 -2.16
CA GLU A 84 -2.59 -2.04 -1.30
C GLU A 84 -1.11 -1.94 -1.71
N GLU A 85 -0.48 -0.81 -1.44
CA GLU A 85 0.97 -0.62 -1.56
C GLU A 85 1.51 0.04 -0.30
N ILE A 86 2.48 -0.63 0.33
CA ILE A 86 3.14 -0.17 1.55
C ILE A 86 4.43 0.54 1.15
N LEU A 87 4.60 1.78 1.60
CA LEU A 87 5.72 2.65 1.24
C LEU A 87 6.51 3.05 2.49
N SER A 88 7.83 3.00 2.36
CA SER A 88 8.77 3.45 3.38
C SER A 88 9.90 4.26 2.78
N LYS A 89 10.14 5.43 3.39
CA LYS A 89 11.33 6.27 3.21
C LYS A 89 12.39 5.98 4.28
N TYR A 90 12.08 5.13 5.25
CA TYR A 90 12.97 4.85 6.37
C TYR A 90 14.08 3.90 5.93
N CYS A 91 15.33 4.32 6.08
CA CYS A 91 16.51 3.50 5.82
C CYS A 91 17.14 3.09 7.15
N MET A 92 17.11 1.78 7.44
CA MET A 92 17.74 1.19 8.63
C MET A 92 19.19 0.76 8.38
N CYS A 93 19.75 1.01 7.19
CA CYS A 93 21.12 0.63 6.88
C CYS A 93 22.11 1.35 7.79
N SER A 94 23.00 0.58 8.40
CA SER A 94 24.04 1.10 9.31
C SER A 94 25.01 2.04 8.59
N ASN A 95 25.19 1.87 7.28
CA ASN A 95 26.02 2.73 6.43
C ASN A 95 25.14 3.42 5.37
N LYS A 96 25.03 4.75 5.43
CA LYS A 96 24.24 5.56 4.48
C LYS A 96 24.89 5.68 3.09
N VAL A 97 26.14 5.23 2.95
CA VAL A 97 26.96 5.34 1.72
C VAL A 97 26.84 4.10 0.84
N SER A 98 26.70 2.91 1.44
CA SER A 98 26.50 1.65 0.71
C SER A 98 25.15 1.07 1.10
N HIS A 99 24.14 1.30 0.26
CA HIS A 99 22.82 0.71 0.43
C HIS A 99 22.97 -0.81 0.50
N ILE A 100 22.60 -1.40 1.63
CA ILE A 100 22.70 -2.84 1.84
C ILE A 100 21.55 -3.51 1.07
N LYS A 101 21.74 -4.77 0.67
CA LYS A 101 20.70 -5.59 0.01
C LYS A 101 19.39 -5.68 0.80
N ASP A 102 19.43 -5.49 2.12
CA ASP A 102 18.30 -5.66 3.04
C ASP A 102 17.68 -4.33 3.52
N CYS A 103 17.76 -3.27 2.72
CA CYS A 103 17.10 -2.01 3.07
C CYS A 103 15.59 -2.09 2.78
N GLU A 104 14.77 -1.74 3.78
CA GLU A 104 13.31 -1.71 3.66
C GLU A 104 12.79 -0.41 3.01
N ARG A 105 13.67 0.55 2.70
CA ARG A 105 13.30 1.77 1.99
C ARG A 105 12.91 1.43 0.56
N ASN A 106 11.69 1.78 0.18
CA ASN A 106 11.17 1.56 -1.16
C ASN A 106 10.58 2.82 -1.79
N SER A 107 10.64 3.98 -1.13
CA SER A 107 10.13 5.25 -1.67
C SER A 107 11.13 6.40 -1.45
N GLU A 108 11.05 7.40 -2.33
CA GLU A 108 11.86 8.62 -2.27
C GLU A 108 11.01 9.90 -2.29
N GLY A 109 11.62 11.01 -1.86
CA GLY A 109 10.99 12.32 -1.90
C GLY A 109 10.07 12.65 -0.72
N SER A 110 9.03 13.44 -1.01
CA SER A 110 8.10 13.99 -0.01
C SER A 110 7.09 12.96 0.49
N SER A 111 6.28 13.30 1.49
CA SER A 111 5.18 12.40 1.90
C SER A 111 4.04 12.39 0.87
N GLY A 112 3.79 13.50 0.19
CA GLY A 112 2.79 13.57 -0.87
C GLY A 112 3.18 12.78 -2.12
N SER A 113 4.48 12.64 -2.41
CA SER A 113 4.92 11.81 -3.54
C SER A 113 4.72 10.32 -3.31
N MET A 114 4.63 9.86 -2.04
CA MET A 114 4.29 8.47 -1.73
C MET A 114 2.88 8.12 -2.21
N ALA A 115 1.91 9.04 -2.11
CA ALA A 115 0.56 8.80 -2.63
C ALA A 115 0.56 8.54 -4.14
N VAL A 116 1.32 9.35 -4.87
CA VAL A 116 1.46 9.26 -6.33
C VAL A 116 2.17 7.96 -6.72
N GLU A 117 3.32 7.69 -6.10
CA GLU A 117 4.12 6.50 -6.35
C GLU A 117 3.37 5.21 -6.03
N GLY A 118 2.65 5.17 -4.90
CA GLY A 118 1.85 4.01 -4.53
C GLY A 118 0.71 3.75 -5.50
N ALA A 119 -0.04 4.79 -5.88
CA ALA A 119 -1.12 4.67 -6.83
C ALA A 119 -0.61 4.19 -8.21
N SER A 120 0.48 4.76 -8.72
CA SER A 120 1.10 4.29 -9.98
C SER A 120 1.49 2.82 -9.91
N ARG A 121 2.17 2.37 -8.84
CA ARG A 121 2.59 0.96 -8.68
C ARG A 121 1.43 -0.01 -8.66
N ILE A 122 0.34 0.34 -7.96
CA ILE A 122 -0.87 -0.48 -7.91
C ILE A 122 -1.47 -0.61 -9.31
N PHE A 123 -1.65 0.51 -10.02
CA PHE A 123 -2.22 0.48 -11.35
C PHE A 123 -1.34 -0.29 -12.35
N GLN A 124 -0.01 -0.21 -12.24
CA GLN A 124 0.91 -0.94 -13.12
C GLN A 124 0.81 -2.46 -12.99
N ARG A 125 0.44 -2.97 -11.82
CA ARG A 125 0.38 -4.42 -11.55
C ARG A 125 -1.03 -5.00 -11.46
N SER A 126 -2.06 -4.16 -11.61
CA SER A 126 -3.47 -4.59 -11.59
C SER A 126 -3.76 -5.69 -12.61
N LEU A 127 -3.29 -5.52 -13.86
CA LEU A 127 -3.43 -6.51 -14.92
C LEU A 127 -2.72 -7.83 -14.58
N THR A 128 -1.50 -7.77 -14.05
CA THR A 128 -0.70 -8.98 -13.80
C THR A 128 -1.17 -9.74 -12.56
N LEU A 129 -1.69 -9.05 -11.54
CA LEU A 129 -2.14 -9.66 -10.29
C LEU A 129 -3.61 -10.08 -10.32
N HIS A 130 -4.45 -9.34 -11.03
CA HIS A 130 -5.90 -9.47 -10.94
C HIS A 130 -6.62 -9.63 -12.28
N ASP A 131 -5.92 -9.50 -13.42
CA ASP A 131 -6.53 -9.48 -14.75
C ASP A 131 -7.67 -8.43 -14.84
N ALA A 132 -7.47 -7.29 -14.18
CA ALA A 132 -8.45 -6.22 -14.06
C ALA A 132 -7.82 -4.87 -14.38
N ARG A 133 -8.61 -3.98 -14.97
CA ARG A 133 -8.21 -2.60 -15.30
C ARG A 133 -8.96 -1.61 -14.43
N TYR A 134 -8.24 -0.66 -13.86
CA TYR A 134 -8.82 0.40 -13.03
C TYR A 134 -9.08 1.64 -13.89
N VAL A 135 -10.27 1.76 -14.45
CA VAL A 135 -10.58 2.76 -15.50
C VAL A 135 -11.26 4.02 -14.97
N ILE A 136 -12.00 3.93 -13.87
CA ILE A 136 -12.63 5.07 -13.20
C ILE A 136 -11.90 5.28 -11.88
N TYR A 137 -11.32 6.48 -11.71
CA TYR A 137 -10.54 6.86 -10.54
C TYR A 137 -11.32 7.87 -9.70
N LEU A 138 -11.53 7.55 -8.43
CA LEU A 138 -11.99 8.48 -7.40
C LEU A 138 -10.87 8.65 -6.36
N GLY A 139 -10.38 9.86 -6.12
CA GLY A 139 -9.28 10.10 -5.17
C GLY A 139 -9.67 11.02 -4.03
N ASP A 140 -9.02 10.84 -2.87
CA ASP A 140 -9.12 11.76 -1.74
C ASP A 140 -8.20 12.99 -1.93
N GLY A 141 -8.80 14.13 -2.29
CA GLY A 141 -8.10 15.41 -2.30
C GLY A 141 -7.45 15.79 -3.64
N ASP A 142 -6.12 16.00 -3.64
CA ASP A 142 -5.42 16.58 -4.80
C ASP A 142 -5.24 15.57 -5.95
N SER A 143 -5.35 16.05 -7.20
CA SER A 143 -5.43 15.20 -8.39
C SER A 143 -4.08 14.75 -8.94
N LYS A 144 -2.98 14.84 -8.16
CA LYS A 144 -1.63 14.51 -8.65
C LYS A 144 -1.46 13.04 -9.00
N SER A 145 -2.01 12.13 -8.18
CA SER A 145 -1.94 10.69 -8.45
C SER A 145 -2.65 10.34 -9.76
N PHE A 146 -3.85 10.90 -9.97
CA PHE A 146 -4.59 10.73 -11.23
C PHE A 146 -3.80 11.26 -12.44
N ALA A 147 -3.21 12.46 -12.32
CA ALA A 147 -2.40 13.04 -13.38
C ALA A 147 -1.17 12.18 -13.73
N ALA A 148 -0.53 11.56 -12.74
CA ALA A 148 0.61 10.66 -12.95
C ALA A 148 0.19 9.37 -13.65
N ILE A 149 -0.86 8.70 -13.16
CA ILE A 149 -1.42 7.48 -13.76
C ILE A 149 -1.79 7.72 -15.23
N LYS A 150 -2.50 8.82 -15.50
CA LYS A 150 -2.89 9.18 -16.87
C LYS A 150 -1.69 9.43 -17.78
N LYS A 151 -0.62 10.02 -17.26
CA LYS A 151 0.62 10.27 -18.01
C LYS A 151 1.37 8.98 -18.32
N GLU A 152 1.34 8.00 -17.42
CA GLU A 152 2.00 6.70 -17.61
C GLU A 152 1.33 5.83 -18.69
N ASN A 153 0.08 6.14 -19.06
CA ASN A 153 -0.73 5.38 -20.02
C ASN A 153 -0.66 3.86 -19.81
N ILE A 154 -0.94 3.44 -18.57
CA ILE A 154 -0.72 2.07 -18.09
C ILE A 154 -1.47 1.02 -18.94
N TYR A 155 -2.65 1.36 -19.43
CA TYR A 155 -3.50 0.44 -20.21
C TYR A 155 -3.45 0.65 -21.72
N GLY A 156 -2.77 1.70 -22.21
CA GLY A 156 -2.55 1.94 -23.64
C GLY A 156 -3.73 2.56 -24.40
N ASP A 157 -4.70 3.14 -23.68
CA ASP A 157 -5.89 3.78 -24.27
C ASP A 157 -5.64 5.24 -24.72
#